data_AF-A0AAD7ILE4-F1
#
_entry.id   AF-A0AAD7ILE4-F1
#
_cell.length_a   1.000
_cell.length_b   1.000
_cell.length_c   1.000
_cell.angle_alpha   90.00
_cell.angle_beta   90.00
_cell.angle_gamma   90.00
#
_symmetry.space_group_name_H-M   'P 1'
#
loop_
_entity.id
_entity.type
_entity.pdbx_description
1 polymer ?
#
loop_
_entity_poly.entity_id
_entity_poly.type
_entity_poly.pdbx_seq_one_letter_code
_entity_poly.pdbx_strand_id
1 'polypeptide(L)' 'VCSWLSDFCHATTEMSTTSKPMLSQTHLVFCGLQASVTEKLTELPTNVAPELKEGLVAAHKMRSDYYFVFDASPYYL' A
#
# COMPACT_ATOMS: atom_id res chain seq x y z
N VAL A 1 -5.78 -5.82 10.54
CA VAL A 1 -6.55 -4.90 9.64
C VAL A 1 -6.58 -3.48 10.18
N CYS A 2 -7.02 -3.23 11.42
CA CYS A 2 -7.02 -1.87 11.99
C CYS A 2 -5.63 -1.21 12.05
N SER A 3 -4.58 -1.98 12.36
CA SER A 3 -3.20 -1.48 12.33
C SER A 3 -2.79 -1.01 10.93
N TRP A 4 -3.05 -1.84 9.91
CA TRP A 4 -2.75 -1.51 8.52
C TRP A 4 -3.47 -0.25 8.03
N LEU A 5 -4.73 -0.04 8.43
CA LEU A 5 -5.46 1.19 8.11
C LEU A 5 -4.81 2.43 8.75
N SER A 6 -4.29 2.29 9.97
CA SER A 6 -3.55 3.35 10.65
C SER A 6 -2.24 3.66 9.90
N ASP A 7 -1.46 2.63 9.54
CA ASP A 7 -0.21 2.77 8.79
C ASP A 7 -0.44 3.41 7.43
N PHE A 8 -1.52 3.00 6.74
CA PHE A 8 -1.95 3.58 5.47
C PHE A 8 -2.27 5.07 5.62
N CYS A 9 -3.08 5.42 6.62
CA CYS A 9 -3.49 6.81 6.86
C CYS A 9 -2.28 7.70 7.18
N HIS A 10 -1.37 7.21 8.02
CA HIS A 10 -0.15 7.91 8.38
C HIS A 10 0.74 8.17 7.15
N ALA A 11 0.99 7.13 6.35
CA ALA A 11 1.76 7.23 5.11
C ALA A 11 1.14 8.21 4.10
N THR A 12 -0.18 8.17 3.89
CA THR A 12 -0.85 9.11 2.98
C THR A 12 -0.80 10.55 3.49
N THR A 13 -0.87 10.73 4.81
CA THR A 13 -0.75 12.05 5.43
C THR A 13 0.66 12.59 5.24
N GLU A 14 1.69 11.80 5.54
CA GLU A 14 3.09 12.17 5.35
C GLU A 14 3.36 12.55 3.89
N MET A 15 2.94 11.72 2.94
CA MET A 15 3.11 11.98 1.50
C MET A 15 2.35 13.22 1.03
N SER A 16 1.19 13.53 1.60
CA SER A 16 0.41 14.73 1.25
C SER A 16 1.01 16.01 1.83
N THR A 17 1.67 15.92 2.99
CA THR A 17 2.34 17.05 3.65
C THR A 17 3.73 17.33 3.09
N THR A 18 4.33 16.37 2.40
CA THR A 18 5.68 16.52 1.86
C THR A 18 5.66 17.32 0.56
N SER A 19 6.10 18.59 0.62
CA SER A 19 6.11 19.49 -0.54
C SER A 19 7.04 19.03 -1.68
N LYS A 20 8.10 18.27 -1.36
CA LYS A 20 9.01 17.63 -2.32
C LYS A 20 9.23 16.17 -1.91
N PRO A 21 8.35 15.25 -2.33
CA PRO A 21 8.52 13.84 -1.98
C PRO A 21 9.83 13.33 -2.57
N MET A 22 10.70 12.77 -1.73
CA MET A 22 11.85 12.02 -2.22
C MET A 22 11.35 10.70 -2.80
N LEU A 23 11.70 10.44 -4.06
CA LEU A 23 11.26 9.25 -4.79
C LEU A 23 11.57 7.95 -4.03
N SER A 24 12.77 7.88 -3.43
CA SER A 24 13.20 6.74 -2.61
C SER A 24 12.36 6.55 -1.34
N GLN A 25 11.96 7.64 -0.69
CA GLN A 25 11.08 7.60 0.49
C GLN A 25 9.67 7.15 0.10
N THR A 26 9.12 7.71 -0.97
CA THR A 26 7.82 7.30 -1.51
C THR A 26 7.82 5.81 -1.87
N HIS A 27 8.87 5.33 -2.54
CA HIS A 27 9.04 3.93 -2.88
C HIS A 27 9.10 3.02 -1.64
N LEU A 28 9.91 3.36 -0.64
CA LEU A 28 10.01 2.63 0.64
C LEU A 28 8.65 2.54 1.36
N VAL A 29 7.92 3.65 1.45
CA VAL A 29 6.59 3.71 2.05
C VAL A 29 5.61 2.79 1.31
N PHE A 30 5.63 2.80 -0.02
CA PHE A 30 4.80 1.91 -0.83
C PHE A 30 5.13 0.43 -0.62
N CYS A 31 6.42 0.05 -0.66
CA CYS A 31 6.86 -1.31 -0.42
C CYS A 31 6.47 -1.81 0.97
N GLY A 32 6.65 -0.99 2.01
CA GLY A 32 6.25 -1.33 3.37
C GLY A 32 4.75 -1.60 3.51
N LEU A 33 3.91 -0.79 2.85
CA LEU A 33 2.46 -0.94 2.88
C LEU A 33 1.96 -2.15 2.08
N GLN A 34 2.64 -2.51 0.98
CA GLN A 34 2.34 -3.71 0.21
C GLN A 34 2.70 -4.98 0.98
N ALA A 35 3.87 -5.01 1.62
CA ALA A 35 4.28 -6.09 2.50
C ALA A 35 3.29 -6.26 3.67
N SER A 36 2.94 -5.16 4.34
CA SER A 36 2.00 -5.16 5.46
C SER A 36 0.60 -5.65 5.06
N VAL A 37 0.06 -5.22 3.91
CA VAL A 37 -1.27 -5.72 3.48
C VAL A 37 -1.25 -7.21 3.10
N THR A 38 -0.13 -7.69 2.56
CA THR A 38 0.07 -9.11 2.22
C THR A 38 0.10 -9.96 3.49
N GLU A 39 0.86 -9.53 4.49
CA GLU A 39 0.89 -10.17 5.82
C GLU A 39 -0.51 -10.20 6.44
N LYS A 40 -1.24 -9.08 6.43
CA LYS A 40 -2.61 -9.04 6.97
C LYS A 40 -3.58 -9.93 6.19
N LEU A 41 -3.43 -10.08 4.87
CA LEU A 41 -4.23 -11.01 4.08
C LEU A 41 -3.94 -12.48 4.46
N THR A 42 -2.69 -12.82 4.79
CA THR A 42 -2.32 -14.18 5.22
C THR A 42 -2.74 -14.50 6.66
N GLU A 43 -2.83 -13.49 7.52
CA GLU A 43 -3.29 -13.62 8.92
C GLU A 43 -4.82 -13.69 9.07
N LEU A 44 -5.58 -13.41 8.00
CA LEU A 44 -7.03 -13.39 8.07
C LEU A 44 -7.60 -14.79 8.35
N PRO A 45 -8.46 -14.96 9.37
CA PRO A 45 -9.17 -16.21 9.57
C PRO A 45 -10.14 -16.47 8.41
N THR A 46 -10.34 -17.74 8.08
CA THR A 46 -11.22 -18.20 6.98
C THR A 46 -12.69 -17.79 7.15
N ASN A 47 -13.09 -17.42 8.37
CA ASN A 47 -14.45 -16.98 8.70
C ASN A 47 -14.62 -15.45 8.68
N VAL A 48 -13.72 -14.71 8.05
CA VAL A 48 -13.87 -13.26 7.91
C VAL A 48 -14.92 -12.92 6.86
N ALA A 49 -15.63 -11.80 7.08
CA ALA A 49 -16.56 -11.23 6.11
C ALA A 49 -15.88 -11.10 4.72
N PRO A 50 -16.48 -11.67 3.65
CA PRO A 50 -15.90 -11.64 2.31
C PRO A 50 -15.52 -10.23 1.84
N GLU A 51 -16.33 -9.24 2.21
CA GLU A 51 -16.15 -7.82 1.89
C GLU A 51 -14.83 -7.27 2.45
N LEU A 52 -14.40 -7.76 3.61
CA LEU A 52 -13.15 -7.34 4.24
C LEU A 52 -11.94 -7.85 3.44
N LYS A 53 -12.03 -9.11 2.99
CA LYS A 53 -11.00 -9.75 2.18
C LYS A 53 -10.92 -9.12 0.80
N GLU A 54 -12.08 -8.87 0.16
CA GLU A 54 -12.16 -8.17 -1.11
C GLU A 54 -11.61 -6.74 -1.01
N GLY A 55 -11.94 -6.00 0.05
CA GLY A 55 -11.40 -4.66 0.29
C GLY A 55 -9.87 -4.64 0.42
N LEU A 56 -9.29 -5.59 1.15
CA LEU A 56 -7.84 -5.73 1.29
C LEU A 56 -7.16 -6.15 -0.02
N VAL A 57 -7.77 -7.07 -0.78
CA VAL A 57 -7.28 -7.48 -2.10
C VAL A 57 -7.36 -6.33 -3.11
N ALA A 58 -8.45 -5.57 -3.11
CA ALA A 58 -8.61 -4.39 -3.95
C ALA A 58 -7.58 -3.31 -3.60
N ALA A 59 -7.34 -3.07 -2.31
CA ALA A 59 -6.30 -2.14 -1.86
C ALA A 59 -4.88 -2.59 -2.28
N HIS A 60 -4.58 -3.88 -2.18
CA HIS A 60 -3.32 -4.45 -2.69
C HIS A 60 -3.20 -4.25 -4.21
N LYS A 61 -4.25 -4.55 -4.96
CA LYS A 61 -4.27 -4.45 -6.43
C LYS A 61 -4.12 -3.00 -6.91
N MET A 62 -4.90 -2.07 -6.35
CA MET A 62 -4.82 -0.65 -6.69
C MET A 62 -3.40 -0.11 -6.51
N ARG A 63 -2.70 -0.53 -5.46
CA ARG A 63 -1.31 -0.14 -5.21
C ARG A 63 -0.33 -0.79 -6.18
N SER A 64 -0.52 -2.06 -6.52
CA SER A 64 0.28 -2.75 -7.54
C SER A 64 0.17 -2.08 -8.91
N ASP A 65 -1.03 -1.65 -9.30
CA ASP A 65 -1.26 -0.98 -10.58
C ASP A 65 -0.54 0.37 -10.65
N TYR A 66 -0.56 1.15 -9.55
CA TYR A 66 0.23 2.38 -9.43
C TYR A 66 1.73 2.12 -9.50
N TYR A 67 2.21 1.03 -8.90
CA TYR A 67 3.62 0.67 -8.91
C TYR A 67 4.10 0.28 -10.32
N PHE A 68 3.29 -0.47 -11.08
CA PHE A 68 3.60 -0.84 -12.45
C PHE A 68 3.80 0.39 -13.36
N VAL A 69 2.98 1.42 -13.19
CA VAL A 69 3.13 2.69 -13.92
C VAL A 69 4.42 3.42 -13.55
N PHE A 70 4.84 3.32 -12.29
CA PHE A 70 6.08 3.93 -11.80
C PHE A 70 7.33 3.19 -12.30
N ASP A 71 7.34 1.86 -12.22
CA ASP A 71 8.45 1.01 -12.68
C ASP A 71 8.63 1.03 -14.21
N ALA A 72 7.52 1.12 -14.95
CA ALA A 72 7.54 1.24 -16.41
C ALA A 72 7.96 2.63 -16.92
N SER A 73 8.14 3.61 -16.03
CA SER A 73 8.56 4.96 -16.43
C SER A 73 10.01 4.97 -16.89
N PRO A 74 10.34 5.51 -18.08
CA PRO A 74 11.72 5.61 -18.56
C PRO A 74 12.57 6.63 -17.78
N TYR A 75 11.96 7.38 -16.85
CA TYR A 75 12.62 8.31 -15.95
C TYR A 75 13.03 7.65 -14.60
N TYR A 76 12.87 6.33 -14.48
CA TYR A 76 13.13 5.51 -13.29
C TYR A 76 14.47 4.76 -13.39
N LEU A 77 15.56 5.47 -13.72
CA LEU A 77 16.95 4.98 -13.63
C LEU A 77 17.83 5.99 -12.89
#